data_AF-C3Z515-F1
#
_entry.id   AF-C3Z515-F1
#
_cell.length_a   1.000
_cell.length_b   1.000
_cell.length_c   1.000
_cell.angle_alpha   90.00
_cell.angle_beta   90.00
_cell.angle_gamma   90.00
#
_symmetry.space_group_name_H-M   'P 1'
#
loop_
_entity.id
_entity.type
_entity.pdbx_description
1 polymer ?
#
loop_
_entity_poly.entity_id
_entity_poly.type
_entity_poly.pdbx_seq_one_letter_code
_entity_poly.pdbx_strand_id
1 'polypeptide(L)'
;MAPGSKINRPKIEKLKNPRKFKRQMKAQRKRQFGIKMADVQDKEIMPASHLLKRRTCPKANITLSGKKKRKILKQLRRSQKEKEGMEFEVQKPQPKQRKTKSDVEMKTVDIPSDTRQDSGQDVEMQE
;
A
#
# COMPACT_ATOMS: atom_id res chain seq x y z
N MET A 1 62.39 -47.92 -11.07
CA MET A 1 61.11 -47.52 -11.70
C MET A 1 60.66 -46.21 -11.06
N ALA A 2 60.83 -45.07 -11.74
CA ALA A 2 60.44 -43.77 -11.19
C ALA A 2 58.91 -43.72 -11.04
N PRO A 3 58.36 -43.34 -9.87
CA PRO A 3 56.92 -43.35 -9.68
C PRO A 3 56.30 -42.31 -10.61
N GLY A 4 55.54 -42.78 -11.61
CA GLY A 4 54.87 -41.95 -12.61
C GLY A 4 53.98 -40.89 -11.97
N SER A 5 54.57 -39.72 -11.76
CA SER A 5 53.86 -38.51 -11.38
C SER A 5 53.02 -38.12 -12.57
N LYS A 6 51.73 -38.50 -12.57
CA LYS A 6 50.76 -38.03 -13.57
C LYS A 6 50.75 -36.50 -13.47
N ILE A 7 51.43 -35.85 -14.42
CA ILE A 7 51.69 -34.41 -14.50
C ILE A 7 50.39 -33.60 -14.40
N ASN A 8 49.26 -34.20 -14.83
CA ASN A 8 47.93 -33.59 -14.86
C ASN A 8 47.02 -33.96 -13.68
N ARG A 9 47.54 -34.39 -12.52
CA ARG A 9 46.70 -34.52 -11.31
C ARG A 9 46.62 -33.18 -10.58
N PRO A 10 45.42 -32.75 -10.14
CA PRO A 10 45.30 -31.54 -9.35
C PRO A 10 46.07 -31.68 -8.03
N LYS A 11 47.06 -30.80 -7.81
CA LYS A 11 47.91 -30.81 -6.61
C LYS A 11 47.15 -30.34 -5.36
N ILE A 12 46.18 -29.44 -5.53
CA ILE A 12 45.40 -28.82 -4.44
C ILE A 12 44.12 -29.62 -4.17
N GLU A 13 43.78 -29.85 -2.90
CA GLU A 13 42.54 -30.54 -2.50
C GLU A 13 41.27 -29.91 -3.08
N LYS A 14 41.27 -28.59 -3.24
CA LYS A 14 40.20 -27.80 -3.87
C LYS A 14 39.93 -28.21 -5.32
N LEU A 15 40.98 -28.60 -6.04
CA LEU A 15 40.91 -29.06 -7.43
C LEU A 15 40.69 -30.58 -7.53
N LYS A 16 41.13 -31.35 -6.51
CA LYS A 16 40.83 -32.80 -6.39
C LYS A 16 39.34 -33.04 -6.15
N ASN A 17 38.71 -32.25 -5.26
CA ASN A 17 37.32 -32.41 -4.85
C ASN A 17 36.58 -31.06 -4.80
N PRO A 18 36.30 -30.43 -5.95
CA PRO A 18 35.73 -29.08 -6.00
C PRO A 18 34.35 -28.99 -5.35
N ARG A 19 33.54 -30.06 -5.44
CA ARG A 19 32.22 -30.12 -4.79
C ARG A 19 32.31 -30.11 -3.26
N LYS A 20 33.26 -30.86 -2.68
CA LYS A 20 33.48 -30.89 -1.22
C LYS A 20 33.98 -29.54 -0.71
N PHE A 21 34.93 -28.94 -1.42
CA PHE A 21 35.46 -27.62 -1.07
C PHE A 21 34.38 -26.53 -1.12
N LYS A 22 33.59 -26.46 -2.20
CA LYS A 22 32.45 -25.54 -2.30
C LYS A 22 31.46 -25.72 -1.14
N ARG A 23 31.17 -26.97 -0.73
CA ARG A 23 30.29 -27.27 0.41
C ARG A 23 30.86 -26.75 1.74
N GLN A 24 32.14 -27.00 2.00
CA GLN A 24 32.82 -26.52 3.21
C GLN A 24 32.86 -25.00 3.27
N MET A 25 33.23 -24.32 2.17
CA MET A 25 33.20 -22.86 2.09
C MET A 25 31.80 -22.29 2.36
N LYS A 26 30.75 -22.92 1.81
CA LYS A 26 29.36 -22.50 2.07
C LYS A 26 28.98 -22.69 3.54
N ALA A 27 29.44 -23.76 4.19
CA ALA A 27 29.19 -24.01 5.61
C ALA A 27 29.95 -23.01 6.50
N GLN A 28 31.22 -22.73 6.21
CA GLN A 28 32.03 -21.75 6.92
C GLN A 28 31.43 -20.34 6.79
N ARG A 29 31.01 -19.95 5.58
CA ARG A 29 30.33 -18.67 5.34
C ARG A 29 29.02 -18.54 6.14
N LYS A 30 28.24 -19.63 6.23
CA LYS A 30 27.03 -19.67 7.08
C LYS A 30 27.34 -19.56 8.57
N ARG A 31 28.46 -20.13 9.04
CA ARG A 31 28.90 -20.03 10.43
C ARG A 31 29.37 -18.62 10.78
N GLN A 32 30.16 -18.00 9.92
CA GLN A 32 30.73 -16.66 10.15
C GLN A 32 29.68 -15.55 10.10
N PHE A 33 28.81 -15.54 9.08
CA PHE A 33 27.88 -14.45 8.84
C PHE A 33 26.43 -14.79 9.23
N GLY A 34 26.21 -15.97 9.81
CA GLY A 34 24.87 -16.50 10.05
C GLY A 34 24.07 -16.68 8.76
N ILE A 35 22.77 -16.90 8.92
CA ILE A 35 21.83 -16.86 7.81
C ILE A 35 21.34 -15.41 7.69
N LYS A 36 21.74 -14.70 6.62
CA LYS A 36 21.22 -13.34 6.36
C LYS A 36 19.70 -13.39 6.20
N MET A 37 18.99 -12.73 7.12
CA MET A 37 17.56 -12.45 6.98
C MET A 37 17.39 -11.26 6.05
N ALA A 38 16.38 -11.28 5.18
CA ALA A 38 16.07 -10.11 4.38
C ALA A 38 15.40 -9.07 5.28
N ASP A 39 15.80 -7.80 5.21
CA ASP A 39 15.08 -6.73 5.90
C ASP A 39 13.72 -6.48 5.25
N VAL A 40 12.75 -5.99 6.01
CA VAL A 40 11.42 -5.61 5.52
C VAL A 40 11.42 -4.10 5.29
N GLN A 41 11.47 -3.67 4.04
CA GLN A 41 11.55 -2.24 3.72
C GLN A 41 10.23 -1.49 3.98
N ASP A 42 9.11 -1.98 3.44
CA ASP A 42 7.81 -1.30 3.52
C ASP A 42 6.89 -1.86 4.63
N LYS A 43 7.40 -2.00 5.87
CA LYS A 43 6.68 -2.67 6.98
C LYS A 43 5.25 -2.15 7.20
N GLU A 44 5.08 -0.83 7.09
CA GLU A 44 3.81 -0.14 7.39
C GLU A 44 2.77 -0.25 6.28
N ILE A 45 3.21 -0.53 5.04
CA ILE A 45 2.36 -0.48 3.84
C ILE A 45 2.16 -1.88 3.25
N MET A 46 3.02 -2.84 3.61
CA MET A 46 2.91 -4.21 3.13
C MET A 46 1.61 -4.89 3.61
N PRO A 47 0.92 -5.62 2.73
CA PRO A 47 -0.24 -6.40 3.13
C PRO A 47 0.16 -7.56 4.05
N ALA A 48 -0.75 -7.96 4.94
CA ALA A 48 -0.56 -9.09 5.86
C ALA A 48 -0.11 -10.39 5.15
N SER A 49 -0.56 -10.63 3.92
CA SER A 49 -0.15 -11.79 3.12
C SER A 49 1.35 -11.82 2.82
N HIS A 50 2.01 -10.67 2.64
CA HIS A 50 3.47 -10.60 2.45
C HIS A 50 4.22 -10.84 3.76
N LEU A 51 3.65 -10.41 4.89
CA LEU A 51 4.18 -10.72 6.22
C LEU A 51 4.08 -12.22 6.54
N LEU A 52 2.96 -12.86 6.21
CA LEU A 52 2.78 -14.32 6.36
C LEU A 52 3.81 -15.10 5.53
N LYS A 53 4.04 -14.70 4.28
CA LYS A 53 5.05 -15.35 3.42
C LYS A 53 6.47 -15.21 3.98
N ARG A 54 6.76 -14.12 4.70
CA ARG A 54 8.05 -13.95 5.38
C ARG A 54 8.14 -14.76 6.67
N ARG A 55 7.04 -14.91 7.41
CA ARG A 55 6.96 -15.81 8.57
C ARG A 55 7.28 -17.25 8.16
N THR A 56 6.75 -17.72 7.03
CA THR A 56 7.04 -19.07 6.52
C THR A 56 8.40 -19.16 5.81
N CYS A 57 8.87 -18.07 5.18
CA CYS A 57 10.16 -18.00 4.50
C CYS A 57 10.90 -16.68 4.79
N PRO A 58 11.77 -16.64 5.82
CA PRO A 58 12.37 -15.38 6.29
C PRO A 58 13.47 -14.83 5.36
N LYS A 59 13.87 -15.60 4.34
CA LYS A 59 14.85 -15.20 3.31
C LYS A 59 14.21 -14.55 2.08
N ALA A 60 12.89 -14.61 1.96
CA ALA A 60 12.21 -14.14 0.76
C ALA A 60 12.32 -12.61 0.65
N ASN A 61 12.91 -12.12 -0.44
CA ASN A 61 12.97 -10.68 -0.74
C ASN A 61 11.63 -10.22 -1.32
N ILE A 62 10.59 -10.25 -0.48
CA ILE A 62 9.25 -9.80 -0.84
C ILE A 62 9.19 -8.33 -0.50
N THR A 63 9.20 -7.48 -1.53
CA THR A 63 8.97 -6.05 -1.47
C THR A 63 7.73 -5.70 -2.29
N LEU A 64 7.12 -4.55 -2.01
CA LEU A 64 6.09 -4.04 -2.89
C LEU A 64 6.74 -3.53 -4.18
N SER A 65 6.22 -3.98 -5.32
CA SER A 65 6.54 -3.33 -6.61
C SER A 65 6.21 -1.83 -6.52
N GLY A 66 7.01 -0.98 -7.17
CA GLY A 66 6.82 0.47 -7.14
C GLY A 66 5.40 0.92 -7.52
N LYS A 67 4.75 0.24 -8.47
CA LYS A 67 3.35 0.51 -8.84
C LYS A 67 2.38 0.23 -7.68
N LYS A 68 2.59 -0.86 -6.94
CA LYS A 68 1.77 -1.20 -5.77
C LYS A 68 1.99 -0.21 -4.63
N LYS A 69 3.26 0.10 -4.32
CA LYS A 69 3.62 1.10 -3.30
C LYS A 69 2.96 2.46 -3.58
N ARG A 70 3.06 2.95 -4.83
CA ARG A 70 2.42 4.21 -5.26
C ARG A 70 0.90 4.16 -5.11
N LYS A 71 0.25 3.06 -5.51
CA LYS A 71 -1.21 2.92 -5.41
C LYS A 71 -1.68 2.95 -3.95
N ILE A 72 -1.03 2.21 -3.06
CA ILE A 72 -1.42 2.17 -1.63
C ILE A 72 -1.21 3.53 -0.98
N LEU A 73 -0.07 4.19 -1.22
CA LEU A 73 0.18 5.54 -0.72
C LEU A 73 -0.86 6.56 -1.23
N LYS A 74 -1.26 6.48 -2.50
CA LYS A 74 -2.30 7.35 -3.07
C LYS A 74 -3.64 7.13 -2.38
N GLN A 75 -3.98 5.89 -2.06
CA GLN A 75 -5.22 5.55 -1.37
C GLN A 75 -5.21 6.03 0.07
N LEU A 76 -4.13 5.80 0.82
CA LEU A 76 -3.97 6.30 2.19
C LEU A 76 -4.11 7.83 2.27
N ARG A 77 -3.49 8.56 1.34
CA ARG A 77 -3.62 10.03 1.27
C ARG A 77 -5.06 10.49 1.02
N ARG A 78 -5.81 9.79 0.15
CA ARG A 78 -7.23 10.10 -0.09
C ARG A 78 -8.07 9.86 1.15
N SER A 79 -7.91 8.70 1.78
CA SER A 79 -8.63 8.35 3.01
C SER A 79 -8.29 9.28 4.19
N GLN A 80 -7.06 9.79 4.29
CA GLN A 80 -6.70 10.80 5.28
C GLN A 80 -7.42 12.13 5.02
N LYS A 81 -7.38 12.61 3.77
CA LYS A 81 -8.08 13.85 3.37
C LYS A 81 -9.60 13.77 3.58
N GLU A 82 -10.21 12.63 3.28
CA GLU A 82 -11.64 12.40 3.51
C GLU A 82 -12.00 12.42 5.00
N LYS A 83 -11.16 11.80 5.86
CA LYS A 83 -11.35 11.83 7.31
C LYS A 83 -11.23 13.24 7.88
N GLU A 84 -10.21 13.99 7.47
CA GLU A 84 -10.01 15.39 7.90
C GLU A 84 -11.19 16.28 7.45
N GLY A 85 -11.66 16.14 6.21
CA GLY A 85 -12.82 16.89 5.72
C GLY A 85 -14.11 16.57 6.49
N MET A 86 -14.32 15.30 6.84
CA MET A 86 -15.50 14.86 7.60
C MET A 86 -15.45 15.33 9.06
N GLU A 87 -14.28 15.32 9.71
CA GLU A 87 -14.13 15.79 11.09
C GLU A 87 -14.41 17.30 11.23
N PHE A 88 -14.10 18.09 10.19
CA PHE A 88 -14.45 19.52 10.15
C PHE A 88 -15.96 19.78 9.96
N GLU A 89 -16.68 18.88 9.30
CA GLU A 89 -18.12 19.08 9.04
C GLU A 89 -19.00 18.67 10.23
N VAL A 90 -18.52 17.77 11.08
CA VAL A 90 -19.21 17.34 12.32
C VAL A 90 -19.19 18.42 13.42
N GLN A 91 -18.30 19.42 13.33
CA GLN A 91 -18.24 20.54 14.29
C GLN A 91 -19.20 21.71 13.99
N LYS A 92 -20.12 21.57 13.02
CA LYS A 92 -21.18 22.57 12.85
C LYS A 92 -22.19 22.43 14.01
N PRO A 93 -22.45 23.49 14.81
CA PRO A 93 -23.36 23.40 15.95
C PRO A 93 -24.77 23.07 15.46
N GLN A 94 -25.41 22.09 16.10
CA GLN A 94 -26.77 21.70 15.77
C GLN A 94 -27.73 22.89 15.92
N PRO A 95 -28.68 23.10 14.99
CA PRO A 95 -29.69 24.12 15.14
C PRO A 95 -30.60 23.77 16.33
N LYS A 96 -30.70 24.70 17.28
CA LYS A 96 -31.61 24.59 18.44
C LYS A 96 -33.03 24.30 17.95
N GLN A 97 -33.59 23.18 18.39
CA GLN A 97 -34.98 22.82 18.14
C GLN A 97 -35.91 23.92 18.69
N ARG A 98 -36.58 24.65 17.78
CA ARG A 98 -37.70 25.52 18.13
C ARG A 98 -38.91 24.63 18.40
N LYS A 99 -39.38 24.62 19.64
CA LYS A 99 -40.64 23.96 20.02
C LYS A 99 -41.80 24.63 19.29
N THR A 100 -42.65 23.81 18.70
CA THR A 100 -43.87 24.17 17.98
C THR A 100 -44.90 24.80 18.91
N LYS A 101 -45.54 25.89 18.47
CA LYS A 101 -46.87 26.27 18.96
C LYS A 101 -47.84 26.27 17.78
N SER A 102 -48.96 25.64 18.08
CA SER A 102 -50.10 25.22 17.27
C SER A 102 -50.80 26.32 16.47
N ASP A 103 -51.43 25.86 15.40
CA ASP A 103 -52.52 26.44 14.60
C ASP A 103 -53.31 27.60 15.24
N VAL A 104 -53.39 28.70 14.49
CA VAL A 104 -54.54 29.62 14.51
C VAL A 104 -54.89 29.96 13.06
N GLU A 105 -56.15 29.74 12.72
CA GLU A 105 -56.73 29.80 11.38
C GLU A 105 -56.81 31.20 10.75
N MET A 106 -56.56 31.21 9.44
CA MET A 106 -57.18 31.97 8.32
C MET A 106 -57.63 33.43 8.52
N LYS A 107 -57.01 34.32 7.73
CA LYS A 107 -57.72 35.38 7.00
C LYS A 107 -57.26 35.42 5.53
N THR A 108 -58.23 35.25 4.65
CA THR A 108 -58.15 35.36 3.18
C THR A 108 -58.09 36.83 2.76
N VAL A 109 -57.11 37.24 1.95
CA VAL A 109 -57.24 38.41 1.06
C VAL A 109 -56.33 38.25 -0.18
N ASP A 110 -56.99 38.06 -1.31
CA ASP A 110 -56.75 38.48 -2.71
C ASP A 110 -55.41 38.20 -3.45
N ILE A 111 -55.58 37.55 -4.62
CA ILE A 111 -54.60 37.27 -5.68
C ILE A 111 -54.45 38.53 -6.57
N PRO A 112 -53.28 38.78 -7.18
CA PRO A 112 -53.25 38.64 -8.64
C PRO A 112 -52.03 37.86 -9.17
N SER A 113 -52.31 37.19 -10.28
CA SER A 113 -51.48 36.35 -11.13
C SER A 113 -50.39 37.09 -11.89
N ASP A 114 -49.13 36.64 -11.82
CA ASP A 114 -48.06 36.87 -12.80
C ASP A 114 -46.83 36.05 -12.33
N THR A 115 -46.01 35.30 -13.09
CA THR A 115 -45.78 35.12 -14.51
C THR A 115 -45.10 33.75 -14.70
N ARG A 116 -45.14 33.24 -15.92
CA ARG A 116 -44.72 31.91 -16.40
C ARG A 116 -43.19 31.69 -16.43
N GLN A 117 -42.83 30.40 -16.36
CA GLN A 117 -41.88 29.65 -17.23
C GLN A 117 -40.45 30.21 -17.41
N ASP A 118 -39.43 29.44 -16.99
CA ASP A 118 -38.74 28.42 -17.80
C ASP A 118 -37.52 28.99 -18.54
N SER A 119 -36.37 28.37 -18.30
CA SER A 119 -35.38 27.94 -19.32
C SER A 119 -34.00 27.84 -18.68
N GLY A 120 -33.60 26.61 -18.38
CA GLY A 120 -32.20 26.26 -18.26
C GLY A 120 -31.53 26.50 -19.61
N GLN A 121 -30.60 27.45 -19.66
CA GLN A 121 -29.76 27.67 -20.83
C GLN A 121 -28.56 26.72 -20.79
N ASP A 122 -28.66 25.68 -21.61
CA ASP A 122 -27.53 24.94 -22.18
C ASP A 122 -26.71 25.91 -23.04
N VAL A 123 -25.41 26.02 -22.78
CA VAL A 123 -24.50 26.85 -23.59
C VAL A 123 -23.68 25.92 -24.47
N GLU A 124 -24.07 25.83 -25.74
CA GLU A 124 -23.30 25.21 -26.81
C GLU A 124 -21.95 25.93 -26.99
N MET A 125 -20.86 25.17 -27.08
CA MET A 125 -19.54 25.65 -27.52
C MET A 125 -19.53 25.73 -29.06
N GLN A 126 -19.31 26.92 -29.60
CA GLN A 126 -18.98 27.12 -31.02
C GLN A 126 -17.48 26.96 -31.28
N GLU A 127 -17.20 26.62 -32.53
CA GLU A 127 -16.00 26.04 -33.20
C GLU A 127 -14.64 26.67 -32.91
#